data_AF-R1GIF5-F1
#
_entry.id   AF-R1GIF5-F1
#
_cell.length_a   1.000
_cell.length_b   1.000
_cell.length_c   1.000
_cell.angle_alpha   90.00
_cell.angle_beta   90.00
_cell.angle_gamma   90.00
#
_symmetry.space_group_name_H-M   'P 1'
#
loop_
_entity.id
_entity.type
_entity.pdbx_description
1 polymer ?
#
loop_
_entity_poly.entity_id
_entity_poly.type
_entity_poly.pdbx_seq_one_letter_code
_entity_poly.pdbx_strand_id
1 'polypeptide(L)'
;MSFAIGNTLRLPIGYFTLGPAFCASTPFEPYGPVYANAWASVASLAARARARGIGILLDFHGLPGGANDCEHSGTNSGRADHWRSPRCRDQSTRCLAWIAEQVAGATEGLREAVVGLQLVNEAKWEAEGLYEWR
;
A
#
# COMPACT_ATOMS: atom_id res chain seq x y z
N MET A 1 -33.31 -4.24 3.73
CA MET A 1 -31.92 -3.87 3.39
C MET A 1 -31.05 -4.22 4.58
N SER A 2 -30.21 -5.25 4.46
CA SER A 2 -29.28 -5.64 5.52
C SER A 2 -28.04 -4.75 5.44
N PHE A 3 -27.76 -3.99 6.49
CA PHE A 3 -26.48 -3.31 6.62
C PHE A 3 -25.46 -4.35 7.09
N ALA A 4 -24.36 -4.53 6.34
CA ALA A 4 -23.26 -5.37 6.77
C ALA A 4 -22.67 -4.81 8.08
N ILE A 5 -22.55 -5.66 9.11
CA ILE A 5 -22.11 -5.31 10.48
C ILE A 5 -20.56 -5.28 10.55
N GLY A 6 -19.91 -4.72 9.54
CA GLY A 6 -18.44 -4.65 9.50
C GLY A 6 -17.92 -3.55 10.43
N ASN A 7 -17.02 -3.89 11.35
CA ASN A 7 -16.33 -2.93 12.22
C ASN A 7 -14.95 -2.50 11.69
N THR A 8 -14.50 -3.10 10.59
CA THR A 8 -13.22 -2.82 9.95
C THR A 8 -13.35 -2.87 8.43
N LEU A 9 -12.64 -2.00 7.73
CA LEU A 9 -12.47 -2.02 6.29
C LEU A 9 -11.02 -2.37 5.94
N ARG A 10 -10.83 -3.34 5.05
CA ARG A 10 -9.53 -3.59 4.42
C ARG A 10 -9.39 -2.68 3.22
N LEU A 11 -8.35 -1.85 3.21
CA LEU A 11 -8.11 -0.85 2.17
C LEU A 11 -6.83 -1.17 1.41
N PRO A 12 -6.93 -1.77 0.20
CA PRO A 12 -5.79 -1.96 -0.68
C PRO A 12 -5.21 -0.62 -1.12
N ILE A 13 -3.89 -0.47 -0.97
CA ILE A 13 -3.10 0.67 -1.44
C ILE A 13 -1.83 0.16 -2.15
N GLY A 14 -1.24 0.96 -3.03
CA GLY A 14 0.04 0.66 -3.67
C GLY A 14 1.05 1.78 -3.48
N TYR A 15 2.30 1.57 -3.91
CA TYR A 15 3.33 2.62 -3.86
C TYR A 15 2.88 3.91 -4.57
N PHE A 16 2.14 3.78 -5.68
CA PHE A 16 1.59 4.92 -6.41
C PHE A 16 0.55 5.70 -5.58
N THR A 17 -0.19 5.05 -4.68
CA THR A 17 -1.16 5.70 -3.77
C THR A 17 -0.49 6.67 -2.81
N LEU A 18 0.81 6.49 -2.52
CA LEU A 18 1.58 7.36 -1.62
C LEU A 18 1.99 8.68 -2.28
N GLY A 19 1.82 8.80 -3.60
CA GLY A 19 2.01 10.02 -4.37
C GLY A 19 3.11 9.94 -5.43
N PRO A 20 3.31 11.03 -6.19
CA PRO A 20 4.19 11.06 -7.36
C PRO A 20 5.64 10.70 -7.04
N ALA A 21 6.13 11.08 -5.86
CA ALA A 21 7.50 10.81 -5.43
C ALA A 21 7.81 9.30 -5.33
N PHE A 22 6.81 8.49 -4.99
CA PHE A 22 6.95 7.04 -4.89
C PHE A 22 6.79 6.33 -6.25
N CYS A 23 6.33 7.04 -7.28
CA CYS A 23 6.27 6.55 -8.65
C CYS A 23 7.63 6.65 -9.36
N ALA A 24 8.59 7.38 -8.80
CA ALA A 24 9.89 7.62 -9.42
C ALA A 24 10.59 6.30 -9.76
N SER A 25 11.04 6.24 -11.01
CA SER A 25 11.76 5.16 -11.65
C SER A 25 11.02 3.81 -11.62
N THR A 26 9.69 3.88 -11.61
CA THR A 26 8.78 2.76 -11.81
C THR A 26 8.03 2.93 -13.14
N PRO A 27 7.31 1.91 -13.62
CA PRO A 27 6.40 2.07 -14.76
C PRO A 27 5.32 3.16 -14.56
N PHE A 28 5.07 3.58 -13.31
CA PHE A 28 4.09 4.61 -12.98
C PHE A 28 4.66 6.03 -12.97
N GLU A 29 5.98 6.22 -13.18
CA GLU A 29 6.61 7.56 -13.20
C GLU A 29 5.89 8.54 -14.14
N PRO A 30 5.56 8.19 -15.41
CA PRO A 30 4.89 9.11 -16.33
C PRO A 30 3.47 9.52 -15.86
N TYR A 31 2.86 8.71 -14.99
CA TYR A 31 1.50 8.90 -14.49
C TYR A 31 1.48 9.46 -13.06
N GLY A 32 2.65 9.74 -12.47
CA GLY A 32 2.78 10.29 -11.11
C GLY A 32 1.78 11.41 -10.79
N PRO A 33 1.55 12.41 -11.66
CA PRO A 33 0.59 13.49 -11.41
C PRO A 33 -0.84 13.04 -11.11
N VAL A 34 -1.30 11.89 -11.64
CA VAL A 34 -2.62 11.34 -11.36
C VAL A 34 -2.78 10.98 -9.88
N TYR A 35 -1.68 10.64 -9.21
CA TYR A 35 -1.66 10.20 -7.82
C TYR A 35 -1.35 11.32 -6.82
N ALA A 36 -1.24 12.58 -7.27
CA ALA A 36 -0.89 13.72 -6.41
C ALA A 36 -1.74 13.82 -5.13
N ASN A 37 -3.03 13.47 -5.21
CA ASN A 37 -3.99 13.55 -4.10
C ASN A 37 -4.45 12.18 -3.57
N ALA A 38 -3.80 11.10 -3.99
CA ALA A 38 -4.23 9.74 -3.65
C ALA A 38 -4.14 9.47 -2.14
N TRP A 39 -3.02 9.83 -1.50
CA TRP A 39 -2.84 9.68 -0.05
C TRP A 39 -3.82 10.53 0.76
N ALA A 40 -4.04 11.79 0.36
CA ALA A 40 -5.03 12.65 1.02
C ALA A 40 -6.44 12.04 0.99
N SER A 41 -6.78 11.35 -0.10
CA SER A 41 -8.04 10.61 -0.22
C SER A 41 -8.11 9.42 0.75
N VAL A 42 -7.00 8.70 0.94
CA VAL A 42 -6.88 7.63 1.94
C VAL A 42 -7.09 8.18 3.35
N ALA A 43 -6.42 9.28 3.70
CA ALA A 43 -6.57 9.91 5.01
C ALA A 43 -8.00 10.40 5.27
N SER A 44 -8.64 11.02 4.28
CA SER A 44 -10.04 11.45 4.35
C SER A 44 -11.00 10.27 4.55
N LEU A 45 -10.77 9.16 3.84
CA LEU A 45 -11.56 7.94 4.04
C LEU A 45 -11.37 7.37 5.45
N ALA A 46 -10.14 7.31 5.94
CA ALA A 46 -9.84 6.82 7.28
C ALA A 46 -10.51 7.68 8.36
N ALA A 47 -10.48 9.02 8.23
CA ALA A 47 -11.19 9.92 9.13
C ALA A 47 -12.71 9.67 9.13
N ARG A 48 -13.32 9.48 7.95
CA ARG A 48 -14.76 9.16 7.84
C ARG A 48 -15.12 7.80 8.41
N ALA A 49 -14.26 6.80 8.23
CA ALA A 49 -14.43 5.47 8.81
C ALA A 49 -14.36 5.54 10.34
N ARG A 50 -13.33 6.21 10.87
CA ARG A 50 -13.14 6.45 12.30
C ARG A 50 -14.35 7.13 12.94
N ALA A 51 -14.89 8.18 12.31
CA ALA A 51 -16.07 8.89 12.81
C ALA A 51 -17.32 7.99 12.93
N ARG A 52 -17.32 6.81 12.29
CA ARG A 52 -18.38 5.79 12.35
C ARG A 52 -18.00 4.58 13.21
N GLY A 53 -16.88 4.64 13.93
CA GLY A 53 -16.37 3.51 14.72
C GLY A 53 -15.81 2.36 13.88
N ILE A 54 -15.41 2.64 12.63
CA ILE A 54 -14.86 1.64 11.71
C ILE A 54 -13.35 1.81 11.61
N GLY A 55 -12.60 0.74 11.90
CA GLY A 55 -11.15 0.69 11.73
C GLY A 55 -10.72 0.45 10.27
N ILE A 56 -9.49 0.84 9.94
CA ILE A 56 -8.89 0.59 8.61
C ILE A 56 -7.68 -0.34 8.76
N LEU A 57 -7.71 -1.47 8.06
CA LEU A 57 -6.52 -2.26 7.77
C LEU A 57 -5.93 -1.76 6.46
N LEU A 58 -4.79 -1.08 6.52
CA LEU A 58 -4.05 -0.70 5.30
C LEU A 58 -3.38 -1.94 4.73
N ASP A 59 -3.68 -2.26 3.48
CA ASP A 59 -3.12 -3.40 2.77
C ASP A 59 -2.17 -2.92 1.68
N PHE A 60 -0.86 -3.08 1.89
CA PHE A 60 0.14 -2.71 0.89
C PHE A 60 0.16 -3.75 -0.22
N HIS A 61 -0.74 -3.53 -1.17
CA HIS A 61 -1.18 -4.46 -2.18
C HIS A 61 -0.35 -4.35 -3.46
N GLY A 62 -0.04 -3.11 -3.84
CA GLY A 62 0.76 -2.79 -5.02
C GLY A 62 2.20 -2.50 -4.66
N LEU A 63 3.09 -3.50 -4.78
CA LEU A 63 4.53 -3.35 -4.54
C LEU A 63 5.25 -2.97 -5.85
N PRO A 64 6.32 -2.15 -5.79
CA PRO A 64 7.26 -2.00 -6.90
C PRO A 64 7.71 -3.37 -7.40
N GLY A 65 7.57 -3.60 -8.71
CA GLY A 65 7.94 -4.87 -9.35
C GLY A 65 6.94 -6.02 -9.18
N GLY A 66 5.86 -5.86 -8.42
CA GLY A 66 4.83 -6.89 -8.25
C GLY A 66 5.22 -7.99 -7.27
N ALA A 67 4.39 -8.22 -6.24
CA ALA A 67 4.58 -9.32 -5.30
C ALA A 67 4.14 -10.69 -5.88
N ASN A 68 3.37 -10.69 -6.95
CA ASN A 68 2.93 -11.87 -7.68
C ASN A 68 2.75 -11.55 -9.17
N ASP A 69 2.25 -12.51 -9.95
CA ASP A 69 2.13 -12.38 -11.40
C ASP A 69 0.81 -11.72 -11.84
N CYS A 70 -0.04 -11.29 -10.89
CA CYS A 70 -1.32 -10.65 -11.17
C CYS A 70 -1.19 -9.13 -11.37
N GLU A 71 -2.06 -8.55 -12.19
CA GLU A 71 -2.05 -7.13 -12.57
C GLU A 71 -2.29 -6.14 -11.42
N HIS A 72 -2.94 -6.60 -10.35
CA HIS A 72 -3.20 -5.78 -9.16
C HIS A 72 -1.99 -5.69 -8.22
N SER A 73 -0.89 -6.42 -8.47
CA SER A 73 0.26 -6.50 -7.57
C SER A 73 1.21 -5.30 -7.61
N GLY A 74 0.92 -4.28 -8.42
CA GLY A 74 1.72 -3.04 -8.54
C GLY A 74 2.40 -2.84 -9.90
N THR A 75 2.17 -3.76 -10.84
CA THR A 75 2.65 -3.74 -12.23
C THR A 75 1.75 -4.64 -13.08
N ASN A 76 1.69 -4.40 -14.40
CA ASN A 76 1.01 -5.29 -15.36
C ASN A 76 2.00 -6.19 -16.13
N SER A 77 3.24 -6.33 -15.63
CA SER A 77 4.30 -7.11 -16.29
C SER A 77 4.08 -8.63 -16.27
N GLY A 78 3.09 -9.12 -15.52
CA GLY A 78 2.85 -10.56 -15.36
C GLY A 78 3.97 -11.30 -14.62
N ARG A 79 4.78 -10.56 -13.83
CA ARG A 79 5.98 -11.07 -13.15
C ARG A 79 6.06 -10.56 -11.73
N ALA A 80 6.38 -11.46 -10.81
CA ALA A 80 6.74 -11.14 -9.42
C ALA A 80 8.19 -10.64 -9.26
N ASP A 81 8.57 -9.56 -9.96
CA ASP A 81 9.95 -9.04 -9.99
C ASP A 81 10.38 -8.37 -8.69
N HIS A 82 9.45 -8.05 -7.80
CA HIS A 82 9.73 -7.51 -6.48
C HIS A 82 10.80 -8.33 -5.74
N TRP A 83 10.65 -9.66 -5.74
CA TRP A 83 11.49 -10.57 -4.96
C TRP A 83 12.93 -10.67 -5.45
N ARG A 84 13.13 -10.50 -6.76
CA ARG A 84 14.44 -10.62 -7.43
C ARG A 84 15.21 -9.30 -7.50
N SER A 85 14.58 -8.19 -7.10
CA SER A 85 15.13 -6.85 -7.29
C SER A 85 15.39 -6.17 -5.94
N PRO A 86 16.66 -6.05 -5.50
CA PRO A 86 17.00 -5.28 -4.28
C PRO A 86 16.41 -3.87 -4.30
N ARG A 87 16.46 -3.21 -5.45
CA ARG A 87 15.87 -1.88 -5.65
C ARG A 87 14.35 -1.84 -5.39
N CYS A 88 13.61 -2.85 -5.81
CA CYS A 88 12.17 -2.92 -5.55
C CYS A 88 11.88 -3.16 -4.06
N ARG A 89 12.68 -4.01 -3.41
CA ARG A 89 12.64 -4.25 -1.96
C ARG A 89 12.93 -2.98 -1.17
N ASP A 90 14.01 -2.28 -1.50
CA ASP A 90 14.39 -1.00 -0.86
C ASP A 90 13.29 0.06 -1.01
N GLN A 91 12.72 0.19 -2.21
CA GLN A 91 11.60 1.10 -2.44
C GLN A 91 10.37 0.73 -1.63
N SER A 92 10.07 -0.57 -1.49
CA SER A 92 8.96 -1.06 -0.67
C SER A 92 9.20 -0.81 0.81
N THR A 93 10.41 -1.03 1.31
CA THR A 93 10.80 -0.68 2.69
C THR A 93 10.59 0.81 2.95
N ARG A 94 11.01 1.67 2.00
CA ARG A 94 10.76 3.13 2.11
C ARG A 94 9.28 3.49 2.11
N CYS A 95 8.47 2.82 1.28
CA CYS A 95 7.01 3.00 1.27
C CYS A 95 6.40 2.63 2.63
N LEU A 96 6.74 1.44 3.15
CA LEU A 96 6.22 0.93 4.41
C LEU A 96 6.65 1.77 5.61
N ALA A 97 7.91 2.20 5.66
CA ALA A 97 8.41 3.11 6.68
C ALA A 97 7.65 4.44 6.66
N TRP A 98 7.45 5.02 5.48
CA TRP A 98 6.69 6.26 5.33
C TRP A 98 5.22 6.09 5.76
N ILE A 99 4.56 4.99 5.38
CA ILE A 99 3.19 4.70 5.83
C ILE A 99 3.16 4.60 7.36
N ALA A 100 4.12 3.90 7.97
CA ALA A 100 4.21 3.77 9.42
C ALA A 100 4.39 5.13 10.11
N GLU A 101 5.20 6.03 9.56
CA GLU A 101 5.36 7.41 10.06
C GLU A 101 4.05 8.21 9.96
N GLN A 102 3.33 8.11 8.83
CA GLN A 102 2.04 8.77 8.66
C GLN A 102 1.02 8.29 9.70
N VAL A 103 0.94 6.97 9.91
CA VAL A 103 0.04 6.35 10.89
C VAL A 103 0.46 6.67 12.33
N ALA A 104 1.76 6.74 12.62
CA ALA A 104 2.25 6.98 13.97
C ALA A 104 1.90 8.38 14.49
N GLY A 105 1.77 9.37 13.60
CA GLY A 105 1.32 10.72 13.94
C GLY A 105 1.64 11.81 12.92
N ALA A 106 2.31 11.53 11.79
CA ALA A 106 2.58 12.57 10.79
C ALA A 106 1.33 12.99 10.01
N THR A 107 0.29 12.15 9.95
CA THR A 107 -1.06 12.56 9.52
C THR A 107 -2.02 12.47 10.72
N GLU A 108 -2.70 13.59 11.01
CA GLU A 108 -3.65 13.68 12.12
C GLU A 108 -4.78 12.66 12.02
N GLY A 109 -5.10 11.99 13.13
CA GLY A 109 -6.22 11.05 13.24
C GLY A 109 -6.01 9.66 12.62
N LEU A 110 -4.89 9.42 11.91
CA LEU A 110 -4.62 8.09 11.34
C LEU A 110 -4.29 7.06 12.41
N ARG A 111 -3.58 7.46 13.47
CA ARG A 111 -3.19 6.56 14.57
C ARG A 111 -4.40 5.86 15.19
N GLU A 112 -5.51 6.56 15.31
CA GLU A 112 -6.74 6.06 15.91
C GLU A 112 -7.73 5.50 14.89
N ALA A 113 -7.47 5.66 13.60
CA ALA A 113 -8.29 5.12 12.51
C ALA A 113 -7.73 3.78 11.99
N VAL A 114 -6.41 3.61 11.99
CA VAL A 114 -5.73 2.43 11.44
C VAL A 114 -5.55 1.36 12.51
N VAL A 115 -6.03 0.15 12.22
CA VAL A 115 -5.94 -1.01 13.13
C VAL A 115 -4.78 -1.94 12.80
N GLY A 116 -4.16 -1.77 11.63
CA GLY A 116 -3.00 -2.54 11.20
C GLY A 116 -2.49 -2.14 9.83
N LEU A 117 -1.28 -2.61 9.54
CA LEU A 117 -0.62 -2.51 8.23
C LEU A 117 -0.24 -3.92 7.77
N GLN A 118 -0.83 -4.39 6.69
CA GLN A 118 -0.45 -5.63 6.02
C GLN A 118 0.66 -5.29 5.01
N LEU A 119 1.85 -5.87 5.21
CA LEU A 119 3.06 -5.48 4.48
C LEU A 119 3.08 -5.92 3.02
N VAL A 120 2.43 -7.04 2.71
CA VAL A 120 2.37 -7.64 1.37
C VAL A 120 1.04 -8.34 1.19
N ASN A 121 0.41 -8.13 0.03
CA ASN A 121 -0.72 -8.93 -0.42
C ASN A 121 -0.26 -10.11 -1.30
N GLU A 122 -0.80 -11.30 -1.03
CA GLU A 122 -0.73 -12.49 -1.92
C GLU A 122 0.66 -12.72 -2.54
N ALA A 123 1.71 -12.68 -1.71
CA ALA A 123 3.07 -12.95 -2.15
C ALA A 123 3.12 -14.28 -2.92
N LYS A 124 3.80 -14.28 -4.07
CA LYS A 124 4.02 -15.50 -4.84
C LYS A 124 4.70 -16.54 -3.96
N TRP A 125 4.05 -17.70 -3.84
CA TRP A 125 4.60 -18.83 -3.09
C TRP A 125 5.99 -19.21 -3.61
N GLU A 126 6.94 -19.45 -2.70
CA GLU A 126 8.32 -19.82 -3.01
C GLU A 126 9.01 -18.92 -4.05
N ALA A 127 8.69 -17.63 -4.05
CA ALA A 127 9.40 -16.69 -4.91
C ALA A 127 10.90 -16.64 -4.54
N GLU A 128 11.75 -16.68 -5.56
CA GLU A 128 13.19 -16.50 -5.40
C GLU A 128 13.48 -15.13 -4.78
N GLY A 129 14.19 -15.10 -3.66
CA GLY A 129 14.48 -13.88 -2.89
C GLY A 129 13.41 -13.47 -1.87
N LEU A 130 12.34 -14.24 -1.69
CA LEU A 130 11.27 -13.98 -0.72
C LEU A 130 11.79 -13.79 0.71
N TYR A 131 12.67 -14.68 1.16
CA TYR A 131 13.20 -14.69 2.54
C TYR A 131 14.40 -13.76 2.76
N GLU A 132 14.82 -13.04 1.73
CA GLU A 132 15.97 -12.14 1.79
C GLU A 132 15.57 -10.68 2.07
N TRP A 133 14.27 -10.35 2.01
CA TRP A 133 13.79 -9.01 2.33
C TRP A 133 13.79 -8.80 3.84
N ARG A 134 14.54 -7.79 4.30
CA ARG A 134 14.76 -7.47 5.72
C ARG A 134 14.82 -5.96 5.93
#